data_AF-A0A9C8JAJ7-F1
#
_entry.id   AF-A0A9C8JAJ7-F1
#
_cell.length_a   1.000
_cell.length_b   1.000
_cell.length_c   1.000
_cell.angle_alpha   90.00
_cell.angle_beta   90.00
_cell.angle_gamma   90.00
#
_symmetry.space_group_name_H-M   'P 1'
#
loop_
_entity.id
_entity.type
_entity.pdbx_description
1 polymer ?
#
loop_
_entity_poly.entity_id
_entity_poly.type
_entity_poly.pdbx_seq_one_letter_code
_entity_poly.pdbx_strand_id
1 'polypeptide(L)'
;MSITDKSDAEIIDIAQPMIDDVVNASNQRDWEAFSQYQTEEEANDPDNKKNVETLWKEHKLFTSLSLDREILAVLRNDDVAQVIWKQSSTEVFGDYLGRYFIKEINQDIKEVGFLIH
;
A
#
# COMPACT_ATOMS: atom_id res chain seq x y z
N MET A 1 2.26 -21.83 -2.77
CA MET A 1 1.99 -21.24 -4.10
C MET A 1 2.52 -19.83 -4.02
N SER A 2 2.91 -19.20 -5.12
CA SER A 2 3.27 -17.79 -5.06
C SER A 2 2.01 -16.93 -5.16
N ILE A 3 2.01 -15.74 -4.58
CA ILE A 3 0.96 -14.73 -4.86
C ILE A 3 0.85 -14.47 -6.37
N THR A 4 1.95 -14.62 -7.11
CA THR A 4 2.00 -14.42 -8.57
C THR A 4 1.31 -15.53 -9.38
N ASP A 5 1.00 -16.68 -8.77
CA ASP A 5 0.24 -17.77 -9.41
C ASP A 5 -1.29 -17.50 -9.43
N LYS A 6 -1.77 -16.53 -8.64
CA LYS A 6 -3.19 -16.18 -8.55
C LYS A 6 -3.66 -15.36 -9.74
N SER A 7 -4.96 -15.43 -10.03
CA SER A 7 -5.59 -14.53 -11.01
C SER A 7 -5.58 -13.07 -10.53
N ASP A 8 -5.75 -12.13 -11.46
CA ASP A 8 -5.82 -10.70 -11.12
C ASP A 8 -6.94 -10.41 -10.11
N ALA A 9 -8.11 -11.04 -10.30
CA ALA A 9 -9.25 -10.87 -9.41
C ALA A 9 -8.93 -11.33 -7.98
N GLU A 10 -8.32 -12.51 -7.82
CA GLU A 10 -7.92 -13.01 -6.49
C GLU A 10 -6.86 -12.11 -5.83
N ILE A 11 -5.90 -11.58 -6.61
CA ILE A 11 -4.88 -10.66 -6.08
C ILE A 11 -5.53 -9.36 -5.60
N ILE A 12 -6.48 -8.83 -6.38
CA ILE A 12 -7.22 -7.61 -6.01
C ILE A 12 -8.06 -7.86 -4.76
N ASP A 13 -8.80 -8.97 -4.70
CA ASP A 13 -9.64 -9.33 -3.54
C ASP A 13 -8.82 -9.45 -2.24
N ILE A 14 -7.57 -9.92 -2.33
CA ILE A 14 -6.64 -9.98 -1.20
C ILE A 14 -6.12 -8.58 -0.85
N ALA A 15 -5.65 -7.83 -1.84
CA ALA A 15 -4.94 -6.57 -1.62
C ALA A 15 -5.87 -5.42 -1.23
N GLN A 16 -7.10 -5.39 -1.75
CA GLN A 16 -8.04 -4.27 -1.56
C GLN A 16 -8.30 -3.94 -0.09
N PRO A 17 -8.65 -4.90 0.81
CA PRO A 17 -8.80 -4.58 2.24
C PRO A 17 -7.50 -4.09 2.87
N MET A 18 -6.34 -4.66 2.50
CA MET A 18 -5.04 -4.21 3.01
C MET A 18 -4.76 -2.75 2.62
N ILE A 19 -5.03 -2.40 1.35
CA ILE A 19 -4.83 -1.05 0.85
C ILE A 19 -5.80 -0.07 1.53
N ASP A 20 -7.07 -0.45 1.75
CA ASP A 20 -8.04 0.40 2.45
C ASP A 20 -7.58 0.71 3.88
N ASP A 21 -7.10 -0.30 4.60
CA ASP A 21 -6.54 -0.14 5.94
C ASP A 21 -5.31 0.77 5.96
N VAL A 22 -4.35 0.56 5.05
CA VAL A 22 -3.13 1.37 4.94
C VAL A 22 -3.46 2.82 4.57
N VAL A 23 -4.40 3.05 3.65
CA VAL A 23 -4.88 4.39 3.30
C VAL A 23 -5.53 5.08 4.50
N ASN A 24 -6.40 4.36 5.23
CA ASN A 24 -7.05 4.90 6.42
C ASN A 24 -6.04 5.23 7.52
N ALA A 25 -5.06 4.36 7.77
CA ALA A 25 -3.99 4.56 8.73
C ALA A 25 -3.13 5.77 8.33
N SER A 26 -2.78 5.90 7.05
CA SER A 26 -2.02 7.04 6.52
C SER A 26 -2.76 8.36 6.72
N ASN A 27 -4.07 8.38 6.43
CA ASN A 27 -4.92 9.56 6.66
C ASN A 27 -5.03 9.94 8.15
N GLN A 28 -4.96 8.96 9.04
CA GLN A 28 -4.99 9.15 10.49
C GLN A 28 -3.60 9.38 11.11
N ARG A 29 -2.53 9.23 10.32
CA ARG A 29 -1.13 9.25 10.78
C ARG A 29 -0.85 8.19 11.85
N ASP A 30 -1.48 7.03 11.71
CA ASP A 30 -1.36 5.92 12.65
C ASP A 30 -0.31 4.93 12.14
N TRP A 31 0.90 4.99 12.71
CA TRP A 31 1.98 4.07 12.35
C TRP A 31 1.65 2.61 12.64
N GLU A 32 1.03 2.32 13.78
CA GLU A 32 0.77 0.93 14.20
C GLU A 32 -0.19 0.25 13.23
N ALA A 33 -1.26 0.95 12.84
CA ALA A 33 -2.17 0.48 11.81
C ALA A 33 -1.55 0.48 10.40
N PHE A 34 -0.66 1.44 10.09
CA PHE A 34 -0.01 1.53 8.78
C PHE A 34 0.95 0.36 8.54
N SER A 35 1.75 -0.01 9.54
CA SER A 35 2.77 -1.06 9.40
C SER A 35 2.22 -2.49 9.59
N GLN A 36 0.92 -2.67 9.86
CA GLN A 36 0.35 -3.97 10.27
C GLN A 36 0.56 -5.10 9.24
N TYR A 37 0.62 -4.75 7.95
CA TYR A 37 0.81 -5.70 6.85
C TYR A 37 2.27 -5.84 6.41
N GLN A 38 3.16 -4.98 6.90
CA GLN A 38 4.58 -5.03 6.57
C GLN A 38 5.26 -6.25 7.18
N THR A 39 6.48 -6.51 6.74
CA THR A 39 7.35 -7.49 7.40
C THR A 39 7.71 -7.01 8.81
N GLU A 40 8.04 -7.94 9.72
CA GLU A 40 8.51 -7.55 11.06
C GLU A 40 9.77 -6.69 11.00
N GLU A 41 10.63 -6.90 10.01
CA GLU A 41 11.82 -6.08 9.78
C GLU A 41 11.44 -4.63 9.44
N GLU A 42 10.55 -4.42 8.47
CA GLU A 42 10.12 -3.08 8.03
C GLU A 42 9.28 -2.35 9.08
N ALA A 43 8.39 -3.07 9.78
CA ALA A 43 7.52 -2.48 10.81
C ALA A 43 8.31 -2.03 12.05
N ASN A 44 9.44 -2.71 12.34
CA ASN A 44 10.32 -2.36 13.45
C ASN A 44 11.50 -1.46 13.04
N ASP A 45 11.65 -1.14 11.75
CA ASP A 45 12.70 -0.24 11.26
C ASP A 45 12.39 1.22 11.66
N PRO A 46 13.20 1.85 12.54
CA PRO A 46 13.00 3.23 12.94
C PRO A 46 13.13 4.23 11.80
N ASP A 47 13.97 3.95 10.80
CA ASP A 47 14.18 4.85 9.67
C ASP A 47 12.98 4.82 8.72
N ASN A 48 12.38 3.65 8.49
CA ASN A 48 11.12 3.50 7.76
C ASN A 48 10.01 4.33 8.42
N LYS A 49 9.79 4.12 9.73
CA LYS A 49 8.80 4.90 10.51
C LYS A 49 9.02 6.40 10.39
N LYS A 50 10.26 6.84 10.62
CA LYS A 50 10.63 8.26 10.56
C LYS A 50 10.40 8.86 9.18
N ASN A 51 10.70 8.11 8.11
CA ASN A 51 10.46 8.56 6.74
C ASN A 51 8.96 8.75 6.48
N VAL A 52 8.13 7.78 6.85
CA VAL A 52 6.66 7.86 6.70
C VAL A 52 6.06 9.01 7.51
N GLU A 53 6.46 9.16 8.78
CA GLU A 53 6.02 10.28 9.62
C GLU A 53 6.42 11.64 9.05
N THR A 54 7.60 11.71 8.42
CA THR A 54 8.06 12.92 7.72
C THR A 54 7.15 13.22 6.52
N LEU A 55 6.83 12.22 5.69
CA LEU A 55 5.90 12.37 4.57
C LEU A 55 4.52 12.86 5.02
N TRP A 56 3.97 12.27 6.09
CA TRP A 56 2.69 12.68 6.66
C TRP A 56 2.69 14.13 7.19
N LYS A 57 3.81 14.57 7.74
CA LYS A 57 3.97 15.92 8.27
C LYS A 57 4.15 16.95 7.16
N GLU A 58 4.93 16.63 6.14
CA GLU A 58 5.38 17.59 5.11
C GLU A 58 4.45 17.65 3.90
N HIS A 59 3.70 16.58 3.62
CA HIS A 59 2.89 16.47 2.41
C HIS A 59 1.44 16.10 2.72
N LYS A 60 0.53 17.01 2.40
CA LYS A 60 -0.91 16.79 2.56
C LYS A 60 -1.44 15.60 1.77
N LEU A 61 -0.82 15.28 0.63
CA LEU A 61 -1.22 14.15 -0.22
C LEU A 61 -1.31 12.84 0.57
N PHE A 62 -0.27 12.49 1.34
CA PHE A 62 -0.20 11.23 2.07
C PHE A 62 -1.12 11.17 3.31
N THR A 63 -1.84 12.25 3.63
CA THR A 63 -2.78 12.31 4.77
C THR A 63 -4.20 12.66 4.35
N SER A 64 -4.48 12.61 3.04
CA SER A 64 -5.79 12.93 2.48
C SER A 64 -6.13 12.04 1.28
N LEU A 65 -5.62 10.80 1.26
CA LEU A 65 -5.84 9.84 0.18
C LEU A 65 -7.31 9.40 0.16
N SER A 66 -7.93 9.35 -1.02
CA SER A 66 -9.26 8.78 -1.21
C SER A 66 -9.22 7.25 -1.16
N LEU A 67 -10.28 6.65 -0.62
CA LEU A 67 -10.54 5.20 -0.71
C LEU A 67 -11.11 4.80 -2.08
N ASP A 68 -11.78 5.74 -2.76
CA ASP A 68 -12.27 5.50 -4.11
C ASP A 68 -11.11 5.47 -5.10
N ARG A 69 -11.04 4.40 -5.88
CA ARG A 69 -9.92 4.09 -6.76
C ARG A 69 -10.35 3.29 -7.98
N GLU A 70 -9.76 3.63 -9.11
CA GLU A 70 -9.88 2.85 -10.34
C GLU A 70 -8.66 1.94 -10.48
N ILE A 71 -8.85 0.63 -10.32
CA ILE A 71 -7.78 -0.35 -10.56
C ILE A 71 -7.43 -0.37 -12.04
N LEU A 72 -6.15 -0.18 -12.35
CA LEU A 72 -5.63 -0.09 -13.71
C LEU A 72 -5.06 -1.44 -14.18
N ALA A 73 -4.31 -2.13 -13.32
CA ALA A 73 -3.67 -3.40 -13.67
C ALA A 73 -3.14 -4.15 -12.43
N VAL A 74 -2.88 -5.44 -12.63
CA VAL A 74 -2.02 -6.24 -11.74
C VAL A 74 -0.73 -6.60 -12.49
N LEU A 75 0.42 -6.25 -11.93
CA LEU A 75 1.73 -6.66 -12.45
C LEU A 75 2.34 -7.76 -11.58
N ARG A 76 3.20 -8.58 -12.18
CA ARG A 76 3.91 -9.67 -11.51
C ARG A 76 5.39 -9.58 -11.85
N ASN A 77 6.24 -9.56 -10.84
CA ASN A 77 7.70 -9.60 -11.00
C ASN A 77 8.25 -10.59 -9.98
N ASP A 78 8.87 -11.67 -10.45
CA ASP A 78 9.33 -12.79 -9.63
C ASP A 78 8.23 -13.33 -8.69
N ASP A 79 8.38 -13.12 -7.38
CA ASP A 79 7.46 -13.54 -6.33
C ASP A 79 6.61 -12.40 -5.75
N VAL A 80 6.61 -11.23 -6.41
CA VAL A 80 5.84 -10.05 -6.02
C VAL A 80 4.72 -9.78 -7.02
N ALA A 81 3.50 -9.63 -6.50
CA ALA A 81 2.37 -9.08 -7.23
C ALA A 81 2.17 -7.60 -6.86
N GLN A 82 1.74 -6.79 -7.84
CA GLN A 82 1.53 -5.35 -7.65
C GLN A 82 0.15 -4.96 -8.13
N VAL A 83 -0.65 -4.36 -7.27
CA VAL A 83 -1.91 -3.73 -7.66
C VAL A 83 -1.63 -2.27 -7.98
N ILE A 84 -2.04 -1.84 -9.18
CA ILE A 84 -1.84 -0.48 -9.68
C ILE A 84 -3.20 0.18 -9.86
N TRP A 85 -3.35 1.40 -9.37
CA TRP A 85 -4.60 2.16 -9.49
C TRP A 85 -4.36 3.64 -9.69
N LYS A 86 -5.41 4.32 -10.16
CA LYS A 86 -5.49 5.77 -10.17
C LYS A 86 -5.86 6.26 -8.77
N GLN A 87 -4.90 6.88 -8.08
CA GLN A 87 -5.07 7.46 -6.75
C GLN A 87 -5.54 8.91 -6.85
N SER A 88 -6.45 9.29 -5.95
CA SER A 88 -6.91 10.68 -5.78
C SER A 88 -6.81 11.12 -4.32
N SER A 89 -6.97 12.41 -4.06
CA SER A 89 -6.96 12.96 -2.69
C SER A 89 -8.15 13.90 -2.48
N THR A 90 -8.60 13.99 -1.23
CA THR A 90 -9.69 14.87 -0.79
C THR A 90 -9.23 16.32 -0.56
N GLU A 91 -7.91 16.55 -0.44
CA GLU A 91 -7.34 17.91 -0.22
C GLU A 91 -6.36 18.34 -1.32
N VAL A 92 -5.69 17.41 -2.00
CA VAL A 92 -4.68 17.71 -3.03
C VAL A 92 -5.19 17.25 -4.40
N PHE A 93 -5.53 18.22 -5.25
CA PHE A 93 -6.08 17.94 -6.57
C PHE A 93 -5.03 17.37 -7.52
N GLY A 94 -5.38 16.27 -8.18
CA GLY A 94 -4.53 15.62 -9.17
C GLY A 94 -4.87 14.15 -9.30
N ASP A 95 -4.39 13.57 -10.39
CA ASP A 95 -4.38 12.13 -10.61
C ASP A 95 -2.99 11.62 -10.29
N TYR A 96 -2.91 10.67 -9.35
CA TYR A 96 -1.66 10.07 -8.90
C TYR A 96 -1.65 8.58 -9.23
N LEU A 97 -0.47 7.99 -9.31
CA LEU A 97 -0.30 6.56 -9.51
C LEU A 97 -0.10 5.88 -8.16
N GLY A 98 -1.08 5.09 -7.73
CA GLY A 98 -0.95 4.22 -6.57
C GLY A 98 -0.43 2.84 -6.95
N ARG A 99 0.52 2.32 -6.16
CA ARG A 99 1.08 0.98 -6.33
C ARG A 99 1.25 0.31 -5.00
N TYR A 100 0.74 -0.90 -4.87
CA TYR A 100 0.81 -1.71 -3.66
C TYR A 100 1.42 -3.06 -3.98
N PHE A 101 2.48 -3.43 -3.27
CA PHE A 101 3.33 -4.56 -3.58
C PHE A 101 3.11 -5.62 -2.51
N ILE A 102 2.66 -6.80 -2.92
CA ILE A 102 2.41 -7.91 -2.01
C ILE A 102 3.23 -9.13 -2.37
N LYS A 103 3.65 -9.86 -1.34
CA LYS A 103 4.46 -11.08 -1.44
C LYS A 103 4.01 -12.09 -0.40
N GLU A 104 4.05 -13.38 -0.73
CA GLU A 104 3.83 -14.44 0.25
C GLU A 104 5.15 -14.73 0.98
N ILE A 105 5.15 -14.57 2.31
CA ILE A 105 6.30 -14.82 3.19
C ILE A 105 5.81 -15.70 4.34
N ASN A 106 6.39 -16.89 4.50
CA ASN A 106 6.00 -17.85 5.53
C ASN A 106 4.49 -18.16 5.57
N GLN A 107 3.85 -18.26 4.40
CA GLN A 107 2.40 -18.49 4.21
C GLN A 107 1.49 -17.28 4.52
N ASP A 108 2.06 -16.15 4.93
CA ASP A 108 1.33 -14.89 5.12
C ASP A 108 1.54 -13.97 3.92
N ILE A 109 0.49 -13.23 3.53
CA ILE A 109 0.64 -12.16 2.54
C ILE A 109 1.13 -10.90 3.26
N LYS A 110 2.26 -10.38 2.80
CA LYS A 110 2.90 -9.19 3.35
C LYS A 110 2.95 -8.07 2.31
N GLU A 111 2.74 -6.86 2.78
CA GLU A 111 3.15 -5.65 2.07
C GLU A 111 4.67 -5.60 2.04
N VAL A 112 5.24 -5.36 0.86
CA VAL A 112 6.67 -5.13 0.65
C VAL A 112 6.93 -3.82 -0.11
N GLY A 113 5.95 -2.92 -0.07
CA GLY A 113 6.00 -1.60 -0.68
C GLY A 113 4.63 -0.97 -0.88
N PHE A 114 4.57 0.34 -0.64
CA PHE A 114 3.44 1.19 -0.98
C PHE A 114 3.95 2.53 -1.52
N LEU A 115 3.57 2.86 -2.76
CA LEU A 115 4.05 4.06 -3.46
C LEU A 115 2.88 4.85 -4.04
N ILE A 116 2.93 6.18 -3.87
CA ILE A 116 2.08 7.15 -4.56
C ILE A 116 3.00 8.11 -5.32
N HIS A 117 2.78 8.28 -6.64
CA HIS A 117 3.55 9.18 -7.51
C HIS A 117 2.65 10.20 -8.23
#